data_AF-A0A183SAU8-F1
#
_entry.id   AF-A0A183SAU8-F1
#
_cell.length_a   1.000
_cell.length_b   1.000
_cell.length_c   1.000
_cell.angle_alpha   90.00
_cell.angle_beta   90.00
_cell.angle_gamma   90.00
#
_symmetry.space_group_name_H-M   'P 1'
#
loop_
_entity.id
_entity.type
_entity.pdbx_description
1 polymer ?
#
loop_
_entity_poly.entity_id
_entity_poly.type
_entity_poly.pdbx_seq_one_letter_code
_entity_poly.pdbx_strand_id
1 'polypeptide(L)'
;MASQIFITLVGKWGVTPRYELVSSYSEGPIDSGTVITFRLRAPRLGGLTHIRLYRDTIDRTSPWYIERIVVSDLTQPTLQYIFNCMEWFGRKQYTLRSSKIFSLTEMQNDFNGGLIQVSENRSRYRLWLHTANTRGAGTTADVFVQLADGEKTAGEHWLRVNRCEKQSANNMEKSSYTFSAGSVVEANVNCSQPLKQLERVRVGHNNRGHSPDWFLEKVRIGFNSNDRVYLFALGRGIYYFFH
;
A
#
# COMPACT_ATOMS: atom_id res chain seq x y z
N MET A 1 0.49 9.85 21.57
CA MET A 1 1.95 9.93 21.33
C MET A 1 2.17 9.49 19.89
N ALA A 2 3.09 10.09 19.12
CA ALA A 2 3.17 9.76 17.69
C ALA A 2 3.58 8.30 17.44
N SER A 3 3.06 7.70 16.36
CA SER A 3 3.44 6.35 15.90
C SER A 3 4.94 6.28 15.61
N GLN A 4 5.67 5.34 16.22
CA GLN A 4 7.09 5.16 15.97
C GLN A 4 7.29 4.21 14.78
N ILE A 5 7.94 4.70 13.73
CA ILE A 5 8.35 3.91 12.58
C ILE A 5 9.85 3.66 12.67
N PHE A 6 10.25 2.44 12.33
CA PHE A 6 11.64 2.06 12.30
C PHE A 6 11.98 1.40 10.97
N ILE A 7 13.26 1.48 10.61
CA ILE A 7 13.81 0.85 9.41
C ILE A 7 15.09 0.06 9.74
N THR A 8 15.25 -1.06 9.04
CA THR A 8 16.51 -1.79 8.96
C THR A 8 16.87 -1.97 7.49
N LEU A 9 18.11 -1.69 7.13
CA LEU A 9 18.66 -1.93 5.80
C LEU A 9 19.42 -3.27 5.79
N VAL A 10 19.17 -4.09 4.77
CA VAL A 10 19.80 -5.41 4.61
C VAL A 10 20.53 -5.45 3.28
N GLY A 11 21.85 -5.61 3.32
CA GLY A 11 22.69 -5.80 2.15
C GLY A 11 23.41 -7.13 2.16
N LYS A 12 24.19 -7.39 1.11
CA LYS A 12 24.95 -8.63 0.92
C LYS A 12 25.93 -8.96 2.06
N TRP A 13 26.47 -7.95 2.71
CA TRP A 13 27.54 -8.11 3.71
C TRP A 13 27.12 -7.78 5.13
N GLY A 14 25.86 -7.41 5.34
CA GLY A 14 25.41 -7.10 6.68
C GLY A 14 24.02 -6.50 6.76
N VAL A 15 23.66 -6.18 8.00
CA VAL A 15 22.36 -5.64 8.38
C VAL A 15 22.62 -4.46 9.32
N THR A 16 21.86 -3.39 9.17
CA THR A 16 21.94 -2.27 10.11
C THR A 16 21.22 -2.59 11.42
N PRO A 17 21.51 -1.85 12.51
CA PRO A 17 20.55 -1.71 13.60
C PRO A 17 19.17 -1.24 13.10
N ARG A 18 18.17 -1.40 13.97
CA ARG A 18 16.83 -0.85 13.75
C ARG A 18 16.85 0.64 14.11
N TYR A 19 16.79 1.51 13.09
CA TYR A 19 16.74 2.97 13.29
C TYR A 19 15.31 3.44 13.45
N GLU A 20 15.06 4.31 14.41
CA GLU A 20 13.79 5.04 14.52
C GLU A 20 13.78 6.23 13.56
N LEU A 21 12.71 6.37 12.79
CA LEU A 21 12.47 7.47 11.88
C LEU A 21 11.67 8.56 12.60
N VAL A 22 12.38 9.40 13.36
CA VAL A 22 11.79 10.52 14.13
C VAL A 22 12.14 11.87 13.52
N SER A 23 11.29 12.87 13.78
CA SER A 23 11.43 14.22 13.21
C SER A 23 12.75 14.91 13.58
N SER A 24 13.39 14.52 14.68
CA SER A 24 14.71 15.04 15.08
C SER A 24 15.84 14.59 14.15
N TYR A 25 15.63 13.54 13.34
CA TYR A 25 16.57 13.07 12.32
C TYR A 25 16.13 13.40 10.89
N SER A 26 15.03 14.14 10.73
CA SER A 26 14.53 14.55 9.41
C SER A 26 14.92 15.99 9.06
N GLU A 27 15.11 16.24 7.77
CA GLU A 27 15.35 17.61 7.25
C GLU A 27 14.09 18.48 7.15
N GLY A 28 12.91 17.97 7.54
CA GLY A 28 11.63 18.68 7.46
C GLY A 28 10.50 17.99 8.23
N PRO A 29 9.30 18.59 8.33
CA PRO A 29 8.18 18.02 9.06
C PRO A 29 7.64 16.75 8.41
N ILE A 30 7.17 15.83 9.26
CA ILE A 30 6.61 14.53 8.84
C ILE A 30 5.13 14.71 8.52
N ASP A 31 4.86 15.27 7.35
CA ASP A 31 3.51 15.59 6.89
C ASP A 31 3.10 14.74 5.68
N SER A 32 1.79 14.57 5.47
CA SER A 32 1.29 13.85 4.31
C SER A 32 1.68 14.56 3.02
N GLY A 33 2.24 13.82 2.07
CA GLY A 33 2.63 14.35 0.76
C GLY A 33 4.03 14.98 0.71
N THR A 34 4.81 14.92 1.80
CA THR A 34 6.20 15.39 1.81
C THR A 34 7.20 14.27 1.59
N VAL A 35 8.34 14.60 0.98
CA VAL A 35 9.54 13.74 0.97
C VAL A 35 10.36 14.08 2.20
N ILE A 36 10.69 13.07 3.00
CA ILE A 36 11.41 13.24 4.25
C ILE A 36 12.74 12.51 4.14
N THR A 37 13.83 13.25 4.28
CA THR A 37 15.19 12.70 4.22
C THR A 37 15.71 12.43 5.62
N PHE A 38 16.22 11.23 5.85
CA PHE A 38 16.89 10.83 7.09
C PHE A 38 18.35 10.48 6.79
N ARG A 39 19.28 10.95 7.63
CA ARG A 39 20.70 10.56 7.56
C ARG A 39 21.01 9.53 8.64
N LEU A 40 21.37 8.32 8.22
CA LEU A 40 21.62 7.19 9.10
C LEU A 40 23.08 6.74 8.98
N ARG A 41 23.72 6.41 10.11
CA ARG A 41 25.07 5.83 10.11
C ARG A 41 25.00 4.32 9.96
N ALA A 42 25.30 3.79 8.78
CA ALA A 42 25.31 2.35 8.50
C ALA A 42 26.74 1.80 8.32
N PRO A 43 27.01 0.52 8.65
CA PRO A 43 28.23 -0.17 8.23
C PRO A 43 28.23 -0.38 6.71
N ARG A 44 29.34 -0.89 6.15
CA ARG A 44 29.38 -1.31 4.74
C ARG A 44 28.47 -2.52 4.54
N LEU A 45 27.30 -2.31 3.95
CA LEU A 45 26.30 -3.36 3.69
C LEU A 45 26.54 -4.11 2.37
N GLY A 46 27.41 -3.59 1.49
CA GLY A 46 27.49 -4.02 0.10
C GLY A 46 26.22 -3.62 -0.68
N GLY A 47 25.94 -4.32 -1.77
CA GLY A 47 24.69 -4.12 -2.52
C GLY A 47 23.47 -4.37 -1.63
N LEU A 48 22.56 -3.40 -1.53
CA LEU A 48 21.32 -3.60 -0.79
C LEU A 48 20.47 -4.68 -1.46
N THR A 49 19.75 -5.42 -0.64
CA THR A 49 18.84 -6.45 -1.11
C THR A 49 17.42 -6.11 -0.70
N HIS A 50 17.21 -5.75 0.57
CA HIS A 50 15.89 -5.57 1.15
C HIS A 50 15.92 -4.51 2.25
N ILE A 51 14.79 -3.88 2.51
CA ILE A 51 14.55 -3.12 3.74
C ILE A 51 13.46 -3.78 4.56
N ARG A 52 13.52 -3.57 5.86
CA ARG A 52 12.46 -3.96 6.79
C ARG A 52 11.94 -2.72 7.48
N LEU A 53 10.66 -2.42 7.27
CA LEU A 53 9.95 -1.40 8.03
C LEU A 53 9.25 -2.03 9.22
N TYR A 54 9.31 -1.35 10.35
CA TYR A 54 8.63 -1.75 11.57
C TYR A 54 7.78 -0.60 12.08
N ARG A 55 6.64 -0.93 12.66
CA ARG A 55 5.83 -0.01 13.44
C ARG A 55 5.69 -0.58 14.83
N ASP A 56 6.03 0.24 15.82
CA ASP A 56 5.65 0.02 17.19
C ASP A 56 4.71 1.16 17.58
N THR A 57 3.45 0.83 17.88
CA THR A 57 2.46 1.82 18.30
C THR A 57 1.85 1.45 19.63
N ILE A 58 1.77 2.44 20.52
CA ILE A 58 0.96 2.38 21.73
C ILE A 58 -0.48 2.84 21.42
N ASP A 59 -0.68 3.75 20.46
CA ASP A 59 -1.99 4.26 20.06
C ASP A 59 -2.33 4.04 18.56
N ARG A 60 -3.63 4.05 18.26
CA ARG A 60 -4.22 3.56 17.00
C ARG A 60 -4.21 4.58 15.85
N THR A 61 -3.56 5.73 15.98
CA THR A 61 -4.12 6.96 15.40
C THR A 61 -3.46 7.50 14.14
N SER A 62 -2.34 6.95 13.65
CA SER A 62 -1.74 7.46 12.40
C SER A 62 -1.11 6.37 11.53
N PRO A 63 -1.86 5.79 10.57
CA PRO A 63 -1.28 4.93 9.56
C PRO A 63 -0.49 5.76 8.55
N TRP A 64 0.61 5.22 8.03
CA TRP A 64 1.45 5.87 7.03
C TRP A 64 1.25 5.22 5.68
N TYR A 65 0.95 6.00 4.66
CA TYR A 65 1.07 5.52 3.29
C TYR A 65 2.49 5.82 2.81
N ILE A 66 3.23 4.76 2.47
CA ILE A 66 4.60 4.91 1.98
C ILE A 66 4.57 4.61 0.50
N GLU A 67 4.78 5.64 -0.32
CA GLU A 67 4.84 5.50 -1.77
C GLU A 67 6.14 4.80 -2.18
N ARG A 68 7.27 5.36 -1.78
CA ARG A 68 8.61 4.80 -2.03
C ARG A 68 9.60 5.20 -0.96
N ILE A 69 10.66 4.41 -0.82
CA ILE A 69 11.85 4.71 -0.04
C ILE A 69 13.05 4.68 -0.98
N VAL A 70 13.83 5.76 -0.97
CA VAL A 70 15.08 5.85 -1.74
C VAL A 70 16.23 5.83 -0.75
N VAL A 71 17.17 4.91 -0.96
CA VAL A 71 18.39 4.81 -0.18
C VAL A 71 19.56 5.09 -1.08
N SER A 72 20.40 6.05 -0.71
CA SER A 72 21.63 6.39 -1.42
C SER A 72 22.80 6.29 -0.45
N ASP A 73 23.89 5.67 -0.89
CA ASP A 73 25.14 5.69 -0.15
C ASP A 73 25.83 7.03 -0.44
N LEU A 74 26.11 7.82 0.59
CA LEU A 74 26.78 9.12 0.42
C LEU A 74 28.19 9.00 -0.14
N THR A 75 28.81 7.82 -0.05
CA THR A 75 30.12 7.52 -0.66
C THR A 75 30.01 7.14 -2.13
N GLN A 76 28.81 6.75 -2.60
CA GLN A 76 28.51 6.36 -3.97
C GLN A 76 27.21 7.03 -4.42
N PRO A 77 27.20 8.36 -4.61
CA PRO A 77 25.98 9.13 -4.84
C PRO A 77 25.26 8.78 -6.16
N THR A 78 25.98 8.15 -7.10
CA THR A 78 25.44 7.67 -8.37
C THR A 78 24.68 6.34 -8.26
N LEU A 79 24.75 5.65 -7.11
CA LEU A 79 24.03 4.41 -6.86
C LEU A 79 22.84 4.67 -5.94
N GLN A 80 21.63 4.43 -6.47
CA GLN A 80 20.40 4.57 -5.71
C GLN A 80 19.64 3.25 -5.62
N TYR A 81 19.08 2.99 -4.45
CA TYR A 81 18.21 1.85 -4.19
C TYR A 81 16.79 2.35 -3.97
N ILE A 82 15.89 2.06 -4.90
CA ILE A 82 14.50 2.53 -4.88
C ILE A 82 13.57 1.37 -4.52
N PHE A 83 12.96 1.48 -3.34
CA PHE A 83 11.94 0.58 -2.85
C PHE A 83 10.56 1.21 -3.07
N ASN A 84 9.85 0.77 -4.10
CA ASN A 84 8.47 1.17 -4.37
C ASN A 84 7.54 0.41 -3.42
N CYS A 85 7.09 1.08 -2.37
CA CYS A 85 6.29 0.48 -1.31
C CYS A 85 4.80 0.44 -1.66
N MET A 86 4.25 1.57 -2.12
CA MET A 86 2.86 1.81 -2.54
C MET A 86 1.78 1.28 -1.58
N GLU A 87 2.04 1.23 -0.28
CA GLU A 87 1.18 0.51 0.68
C GLU A 87 0.95 1.27 1.99
N TRP A 88 -0.23 1.04 2.58
CA TRP A 88 -0.56 1.53 3.92
C TRP A 88 0.09 0.67 5.00
N PHE A 89 0.93 1.31 5.80
CA PHE A 89 1.55 0.76 6.99
C PHE A 89 0.79 1.20 8.26
N GLY A 90 0.33 0.24 9.07
CA GLY A 90 -0.28 0.55 10.37
C GLY A 90 -1.81 0.71 10.43
N ARG A 91 -2.57 0.23 9.45
CA ARG A 91 -4.06 0.24 9.52
C ARG A 91 -4.69 -0.96 10.23
N LYS A 92 -3.94 -2.04 10.47
CA LYS A 92 -4.48 -3.22 11.16
C LYS A 92 -4.91 -2.84 12.58
N GLN A 93 -6.21 -2.94 12.85
CA GLN A 93 -6.83 -2.46 14.09
C GLN A 93 -6.38 -3.21 15.36
N TYR A 94 -5.73 -4.38 15.20
CA TYR A 94 -5.41 -5.29 16.32
C TYR A 94 -3.91 -5.63 16.46
N THR A 95 -3.02 -5.15 15.57
CA THR A 95 -1.59 -5.44 15.67
C THR A 95 -0.82 -4.19 16.07
N LEU A 96 -0.50 -4.09 17.36
CA LEU A 96 0.32 -3.01 17.94
C LEU A 96 1.73 -2.98 17.34
N ARG A 97 2.22 -4.14 16.89
CA ARG A 97 3.50 -4.32 16.20
C ARG A 97 3.28 -4.95 14.85
N SER A 98 3.85 -4.33 13.82
CA SER A 98 3.86 -4.88 12.47
C SER A 98 5.20 -4.64 11.81
N SER A 99 5.60 -5.57 10.94
CA SER A 99 6.78 -5.41 10.09
C SER A 99 6.47 -5.78 8.65
N LYS A 100 7.18 -5.15 7.72
CA LYS A 100 7.05 -5.44 6.29
C LYS A 100 8.41 -5.38 5.62
N ILE A 101 8.65 -6.32 4.71
CA ILE A 101 9.89 -6.43 3.94
C ILE A 101 9.63 -5.92 2.52
N PHE A 102 10.51 -5.06 2.02
CA PHE A 102 10.53 -4.62 0.63
C PHE A 102 11.86 -5.02 0.01
N SER A 103 11.79 -5.56 -1.20
CA SER A 103 12.87 -6.32 -1.84
C SER A 103 13.27 -5.68 -3.15
N LEU A 104 14.55 -5.67 -3.46
CA LEU A 104 15.08 -5.26 -4.76
C LEU A 104 15.21 -6.47 -5.69
N THR A 105 14.99 -6.26 -6.98
CA THR A 105 15.01 -7.34 -7.98
C THR A 105 15.81 -6.99 -9.22
N GLU A 106 15.81 -5.72 -9.67
CA GLU A 106 16.43 -5.33 -10.94
C GLU A 106 17.43 -4.17 -10.78
N MET A 107 18.51 -4.22 -11.56
CA MET A 107 19.41 -3.09 -11.80
C MET A 107 19.00 -2.41 -13.12
N GLN A 108 18.88 -1.10 -13.11
CA GLN A 108 18.54 -0.25 -14.24
C GLN A 108 19.53 0.92 -14.30
N ASN A 109 19.73 1.48 -15.49
CA ASN A 109 20.47 2.73 -15.65
C ASN A 109 19.50 3.91 -15.49
N ASP A 110 19.93 4.95 -14.81
CA ASP A 110 19.21 6.21 -14.80
C ASP A 110 19.45 7.01 -16.10
N PHE A 111 18.68 8.09 -16.27
CA PHE A 111 18.79 8.97 -17.45
C PHE A 111 20.14 9.70 -17.56
N ASN A 112 20.91 9.76 -16.48
CA ASN A 112 22.21 10.43 -16.37
C ASN A 112 23.40 9.43 -16.31
N GLY A 113 23.17 8.13 -16.56
CA GLY A 113 24.20 7.08 -16.53
C GLY A 113 24.59 6.58 -15.13
N GLY A 114 23.87 6.97 -14.07
CA GLY A 114 23.94 6.37 -12.74
C GLY A 114 23.26 5.00 -12.68
N LEU A 115 23.59 4.23 -11.64
CA LEU A 115 23.03 2.89 -11.43
C LEU A 115 21.87 2.99 -10.43
N ILE A 116 20.70 2.47 -10.80
CA ILE A 116 19.56 2.38 -9.91
C ILE A 116 19.18 0.92 -9.75
N GLN A 117 19.12 0.45 -8.51
CA GLN A 117 18.48 -0.81 -8.21
C GLN A 117 17.06 -0.55 -7.73
N VAL A 118 16.06 -1.07 -8.44
CA VAL A 118 14.65 -0.81 -8.18
C VAL A 118 13.97 -2.11 -7.72
N SER A 119 13.09 -2.01 -6.73
CA SER A 119 12.14 -3.09 -6.43
C SER A 119 11.15 -3.21 -7.58
N GLU A 120 10.94 -4.42 -8.11
CA GLU A 120 9.91 -4.71 -9.11
C GLU A 120 8.59 -4.01 -8.78
N ASN A 121 8.33 -2.90 -9.45
CA ASN A 121 7.08 -2.20 -9.34
C ASN A 121 6.35 -2.39 -10.64
N ARG A 122 5.59 -3.48 -10.75
CA ARG A 122 4.51 -3.59 -11.74
C ARG A 122 3.58 -4.77 -11.60
N SER A 123 3.43 -5.34 -10.41
CA SER A 123 2.29 -6.21 -10.18
C SER A 123 1.06 -5.38 -9.85
N ARG A 124 0.47 -4.81 -10.90
CA ARG A 124 -0.80 -4.08 -10.84
C ARG A 124 -1.92 -5.06 -11.16
N TYR A 125 -2.78 -5.26 -10.17
CA TYR A 125 -4.02 -6.01 -10.33
C TYR A 125 -5.13 -5.01 -10.61
N ARG A 126 -5.86 -5.23 -11.70
CA ARG A 126 -7.06 -4.47 -12.02
C ARG A 126 -8.26 -5.20 -11.44
N LEU A 127 -9.05 -4.51 -10.62
CA LEU A 127 -10.22 -5.04 -9.96
C LEU A 127 -11.47 -4.40 -10.55
N TRP A 128 -12.51 -5.21 -10.78
CA TRP A 128 -13.86 -4.75 -11.05
C TRP A 128 -14.76 -5.22 -9.91
N LEU A 129 -15.22 -4.27 -9.11
CA LEU A 129 -16.12 -4.50 -7.99
C LEU A 129 -17.56 -4.30 -8.48
N HIS A 130 -18.33 -5.38 -8.52
CA HIS A 130 -19.73 -5.36 -8.98
C HIS A 130 -20.67 -5.22 -7.79
N THR A 131 -21.33 -4.07 -7.68
CA THR A 131 -22.41 -3.86 -6.70
C THR A 131 -23.70 -4.48 -7.23
N ALA A 132 -24.44 -5.19 -6.37
CA ALA A 132 -25.70 -5.83 -6.76
C ALA A 132 -26.69 -4.81 -7.34
N ASN A 133 -27.47 -5.22 -8.35
CA ASN A 133 -28.51 -4.40 -8.94
C ASN A 133 -29.83 -4.50 -8.14
N THR A 134 -29.80 -4.09 -6.89
CA THR A 134 -30.97 -4.04 -6.00
C THR A 134 -31.01 -2.70 -5.28
N ARG A 135 -32.21 -2.16 -5.03
CA ARG A 135 -32.36 -0.88 -4.34
C ARG A 135 -31.62 -0.92 -3.00
N GLY A 136 -30.80 0.10 -2.74
CA GLY A 136 -30.02 0.20 -1.50
C GLY A 136 -28.75 -0.66 -1.47
N ALA A 137 -28.38 -1.33 -2.56
CA ALA A 137 -27.17 -2.16 -2.60
C ALA A 137 -25.85 -1.37 -2.59
N GLY A 138 -25.86 -0.07 -2.87
CA GLY A 138 -24.68 0.80 -2.89
C GLY A 138 -24.18 1.18 -1.49
N THR A 139 -22.99 1.79 -1.41
CA THR A 139 -22.38 2.22 -0.15
C THR A 139 -21.77 3.61 -0.23
N THR A 140 -21.81 4.31 0.90
CA THR A 140 -21.16 5.60 1.15
C THR A 140 -19.91 5.47 2.04
N ALA A 141 -19.59 4.24 2.47
CA ALA A 141 -18.41 3.95 3.26
C ALA A 141 -17.15 3.92 2.39
N ASP A 142 -16.01 4.25 2.99
CA ASP A 142 -14.74 3.98 2.31
C ASP A 142 -14.51 2.47 2.32
N VAL A 143 -14.18 1.93 1.16
CA VAL A 143 -13.96 0.50 0.95
C VAL A 143 -12.46 0.23 0.96
N PHE A 144 -12.03 -0.93 1.43
CA PHE A 144 -10.68 -1.43 1.22
C PHE A 144 -10.71 -2.79 0.54
N VAL A 145 -9.68 -3.07 -0.24
CA VAL A 145 -9.42 -4.36 -0.87
C VAL A 145 -8.03 -4.86 -0.46
N GLN A 146 -7.89 -6.17 -0.28
CA GLN A 146 -6.61 -6.81 0.03
C GLN A 146 -6.50 -8.13 -0.73
N LEU A 147 -5.42 -8.29 -1.49
CA LEU A 147 -5.11 -9.52 -2.22
C LEU A 147 -4.08 -10.37 -1.45
N ALA A 148 -4.19 -11.69 -1.57
CA ALA A 148 -3.23 -12.64 -1.01
C ALA A 148 -3.10 -13.92 -1.87
N ASP A 149 -1.89 -14.50 -1.89
CA ASP A 149 -1.52 -15.75 -2.57
C ASP A 149 -1.10 -16.87 -1.58
N GLY A 150 -1.61 -16.81 -0.35
CA GLY A 150 -1.27 -17.76 0.71
C GLY A 150 -0.01 -17.40 1.50
N GLU A 151 1.03 -16.92 0.84
CA GLU A 151 2.31 -16.53 1.46
C GLU A 151 2.43 -15.02 1.68
N LYS A 152 1.96 -14.23 0.72
CA LYS A 152 2.13 -12.78 0.65
C LYS A 152 0.77 -12.09 0.59
N THR A 153 0.80 -10.79 0.85
CA THR A 153 -0.36 -9.91 0.69
C THR A 153 0.04 -8.58 0.09
N ALA A 154 -0.84 -8.04 -0.75
CA ALA A 154 -0.78 -6.67 -1.26
C ALA A 154 -1.05 -5.61 -0.18
N GLY A 155 -1.42 -6.01 1.03
CA GLY A 155 -1.92 -5.07 2.04
C GLY A 155 -3.27 -4.44 1.66
N GLU A 156 -3.73 -3.51 2.49
CA GLU A 156 -5.01 -2.84 2.29
C GLU A 156 -4.89 -1.66 1.33
N HIS A 157 -5.68 -1.71 0.26
CA HIS A 157 -5.85 -0.65 -0.72
C HIS A 157 -7.19 0.00 -0.53
N TRP A 158 -7.20 1.27 -0.13
CA TRP A 158 -8.42 1.97 0.23
C TRP A 158 -8.98 2.78 -0.93
N LEU A 159 -10.22 2.46 -1.30
CA LEU A 159 -11.06 3.12 -2.29
C LEU A 159 -11.92 4.16 -1.56
N ARG A 160 -11.46 5.41 -1.58
CA ARG A 160 -12.13 6.51 -0.86
C ARG A 160 -13.31 7.05 -1.65
N VAL A 161 -14.46 7.12 -1.01
CA VAL A 161 -15.70 7.62 -1.63
C VAL A 161 -15.72 9.15 -1.59
N ASN A 162 -16.23 9.78 -2.65
CA ASN A 162 -16.36 11.24 -2.65
C ASN A 162 -17.43 11.65 -1.67
N ARG A 163 -17.11 12.57 -0.77
CA ARG A 163 -18.07 13.15 0.17
C ARG A 163 -18.36 14.63 -0.10
N CYS A 164 -17.73 15.23 -1.13
CA CYS A 164 -17.86 16.65 -1.43
C CYS A 164 -18.28 16.89 -2.89
N GLU A 165 -19.42 17.55 -3.10
CA GLU A 165 -19.83 18.12 -4.39
C GLU A 165 -19.11 19.45 -4.73
N LYS A 166 -18.46 20.08 -3.74
CA LYS A 166 -17.71 21.34 -3.92
C LYS A 166 -16.22 21.05 -4.00
N GLN A 167 -15.67 20.98 -5.20
CA GLN A 167 -14.21 20.89 -5.40
C GLN A 167 -13.57 22.27 -5.39
N SER A 168 -12.50 22.42 -4.61
CA SER A 168 -11.47 23.44 -4.84
C SER A 168 -10.50 22.88 -5.87
N ALA A 169 -10.26 23.61 -6.96
CA ALA A 169 -9.62 23.15 -8.20
C ALA A 169 -8.13 22.71 -8.13
N ASN A 170 -7.52 22.62 -6.94
CA ASN A 170 -6.06 22.52 -6.80
C ASN A 170 -5.53 21.20 -6.23
N ASN A 171 -6.24 20.08 -6.38
CA ASN A 171 -5.65 18.77 -6.04
C ASN A 171 -6.08 17.71 -7.06
N MET A 172 -5.32 17.63 -8.16
CA MET A 172 -5.59 16.80 -9.36
C MET A 172 -5.47 15.28 -9.15
N GLU A 173 -5.32 14.77 -7.93
CA GLU A 173 -5.33 13.33 -7.67
C GLU A 173 -6.20 12.98 -6.47
N LYS A 174 -7.46 12.64 -6.72
CA LYS A 174 -8.20 11.70 -5.87
C LYS A 174 -9.27 11.05 -6.71
N SER A 175 -8.93 9.89 -7.27
CA SER A 175 -9.89 8.95 -7.86
C SER A 175 -10.95 8.68 -6.80
N SER A 176 -12.08 9.35 -6.92
CA SER A 176 -13.14 9.26 -5.95
C SER A 176 -14.12 8.22 -6.42
N TYR A 177 -14.31 7.19 -5.60
CA TYR A 177 -15.08 6.02 -5.98
C TYR A 177 -16.55 6.21 -5.61
N THR A 178 -17.45 5.77 -6.47
CA THR A 178 -18.90 5.80 -6.22
C THR A 178 -19.46 4.40 -6.38
N PHE A 179 -20.01 3.84 -5.30
CA PHE A 179 -20.59 2.51 -5.28
C PHE A 179 -22.12 2.63 -5.23
N SER A 180 -22.76 2.58 -6.40
CA SER A 180 -24.21 2.64 -6.55
C SER A 180 -24.78 1.27 -6.88
N ALA A 181 -26.08 1.06 -6.65
CA ALA A 181 -26.75 -0.17 -7.07
C ALA A 181 -26.51 -0.44 -8.56
N GLY A 182 -26.08 -1.65 -8.89
CA GLY A 182 -25.74 -2.07 -10.26
C GLY A 182 -24.44 -1.50 -10.83
N SER A 183 -23.67 -0.71 -10.07
CA SER A 183 -22.42 -0.14 -10.57
C SER A 183 -21.29 -1.16 -10.62
N VAL A 184 -20.37 -0.95 -11.57
CA VAL A 184 -19.10 -1.64 -11.64
C VAL A 184 -17.99 -0.62 -11.43
N VAL A 185 -17.23 -0.77 -10.36
CA VAL A 185 -16.13 0.14 -10.02
C VAL A 185 -14.81 -0.51 -10.39
N GLU A 186 -14.03 0.15 -11.25
CA GLU A 186 -12.66 -0.25 -11.60
C GLU A 186 -11.66 0.37 -10.62
N ALA A 187 -10.79 -0.46 -10.05
CA ALA A 187 -9.74 -0.02 -9.13
C ALA A 187 -8.42 -0.76 -9.41
N ASN A 188 -7.31 -0.17 -8.97
CA ASN A 188 -5.99 -0.77 -9.08
C ASN A 188 -5.44 -1.13 -7.70
N VAL A 189 -4.92 -2.35 -7.57
CA VAL A 189 -4.13 -2.81 -6.43
C VAL A 189 -2.69 -2.95 -6.89
N ASN A 190 -1.79 -2.19 -6.26
CA ASN A 190 -0.37 -2.23 -6.55
C ASN A 190 0.33 -3.10 -5.50
N CYS A 191 1.11 -4.07 -5.95
CA CYS A 191 1.90 -4.89 -5.06
C CYS A 191 3.39 -4.59 -5.23
N SER A 192 4.11 -4.48 -4.12
CA SER A 192 5.58 -4.37 -4.11
C SER A 192 6.29 -5.62 -4.65
N GLN A 193 5.57 -6.74 -4.77
CA GLN A 193 6.01 -7.97 -5.41
C GLN A 193 4.83 -8.66 -6.11
N PRO A 194 5.05 -9.41 -7.20
CA PRO A 194 4.02 -10.28 -7.76
C PRO A 194 3.51 -11.27 -6.73
N LEU A 195 2.18 -11.37 -6.66
CA LEU A 195 1.48 -12.46 -6.03
C LEU A 195 1.46 -13.63 -7.03
N LYS A 196 1.71 -14.85 -6.57
CA LYS A 196 1.78 -16.05 -7.43
C LYS A 196 0.40 -16.41 -7.96
N GLN A 197 -0.34 -17.24 -7.23
CA GLN A 197 -1.71 -17.62 -7.51
C GLN A 197 -2.60 -16.96 -6.48
N LEU A 198 -3.52 -16.09 -6.91
CA LEU A 198 -4.42 -15.44 -5.96
C LEU A 198 -5.35 -16.49 -5.33
N GLU A 199 -5.27 -16.61 -4.02
CA GLU A 199 -6.09 -17.54 -3.24
C GLU A 199 -7.23 -16.82 -2.52
N ARG A 200 -7.01 -15.56 -2.15
CA ARG A 200 -7.98 -14.80 -1.35
C ARG A 200 -8.00 -13.33 -1.72
N VAL A 201 -9.22 -12.81 -1.89
CA VAL A 201 -9.53 -11.38 -1.83
C VAL A 201 -10.30 -11.10 -0.55
N ARG A 202 -9.92 -10.02 0.15
CA ARG A 202 -10.72 -9.45 1.22
C ARG A 202 -11.22 -8.10 0.77
N VAL A 203 -12.51 -7.86 0.96
CA VAL A 203 -13.12 -6.56 0.78
C VAL A 203 -13.81 -6.20 2.09
N GLY A 204 -13.63 -4.97 2.54
CA GLY A 204 -14.28 -4.46 3.74
C GLY A 204 -14.48 -2.95 3.64
N HIS A 205 -15.12 -2.37 4.66
CA HIS A 205 -15.41 -0.94 4.67
C HIS A 205 -15.29 -0.38 6.10
N ASN A 206 -15.20 0.95 6.22
CA ASN A 206 -15.05 1.63 7.52
C ASN A 206 -16.36 2.02 8.20
N ASN A 207 -17.50 1.55 7.68
CA ASN A 207 -18.84 1.84 8.19
C ASN A 207 -19.20 3.33 8.33
N ARG A 208 -18.55 4.23 7.57
CA ARG A 208 -18.83 5.68 7.59
C ARG A 208 -19.85 6.07 6.52
N GLY A 209 -20.50 7.23 6.69
CA GLY A 209 -21.46 7.77 5.72
C GLY A 209 -22.92 7.43 6.06
N HIS A 210 -23.85 7.95 5.26
CA HIS A 210 -25.30 7.85 5.53
C HIS A 210 -25.89 6.46 5.23
N SER A 211 -25.26 5.70 4.34
CA SER A 211 -25.66 4.35 3.96
C SER A 211 -24.37 3.52 3.81
N PRO A 212 -23.85 2.97 4.92
CA PRO A 212 -22.56 2.30 4.94
C PRO A 212 -22.64 0.82 4.56
N ASP A 213 -23.83 0.21 4.64
CA ASP A 213 -24.08 -1.14 4.17
C ASP A 213 -23.74 -1.27 2.70
N TRP A 214 -23.35 -2.47 2.27
CA TRP A 214 -22.98 -2.71 0.89
C TRP A 214 -23.32 -4.14 0.46
N PHE A 215 -24.02 -4.26 -0.66
CA PHE A 215 -24.21 -5.55 -1.30
C PHE A 215 -23.27 -5.66 -2.51
N LEU A 216 -22.04 -6.09 -2.23
CA LEU A 216 -21.08 -6.48 -3.26
C LEU A 216 -21.41 -7.89 -3.77
N GLU A 217 -21.72 -8.01 -5.06
CA GLU A 217 -22.10 -9.27 -5.72
C GLU A 217 -20.88 -10.13 -6.05
N LYS A 218 -19.86 -9.50 -6.65
CA LYS A 218 -18.64 -10.19 -7.08
C LYS A 218 -17.47 -9.24 -7.28
N VAL A 219 -16.27 -9.79 -7.17
CA VAL A 219 -15.03 -9.11 -7.58
C VAL A 219 -14.39 -9.90 -8.71
N ARG A 220 -14.11 -9.21 -9.82
CA ARG A 220 -13.26 -9.73 -10.90
C ARG A 220 -11.87 -9.13 -10.78
N ILE A 221 -10.83 -9.93 -10.94
CA ILE A 221 -9.44 -9.48 -10.81
C ILE A 221 -8.67 -9.92 -12.05
N GLY A 222 -8.05 -8.97 -12.74
CA GLY A 222 -7.14 -9.21 -13.85
C GLY A 222 -5.69 -8.87 -13.48
N PHE A 223 -4.75 -9.63 -14.03
CA PHE A 223 -3.30 -9.40 -13.89
C PHE A 223 -2.65 -9.36 -15.27
N ASN A 224 -2.09 -8.19 -15.65
CA ASN A 224 -1.52 -7.92 -16.98
C ASN A 224 -2.51 -8.24 -18.14
N SER A 225 -2.08 -8.06 -19.40
CA SER A 225 -2.97 -8.08 -20.57
C SER A 225 -3.52 -9.47 -20.95
N ASN A 226 -2.96 -10.58 -20.44
CA ASN A 226 -3.33 -11.93 -20.87
C ASN A 226 -3.79 -12.83 -19.71
N ASP A 227 -5.10 -13.13 -19.72
CA ASP A 227 -5.75 -14.42 -19.42
C ASP A 227 -6.01 -14.95 -18.01
N ARG A 228 -5.55 -14.32 -16.93
CA ARG A 228 -5.99 -14.74 -15.58
C ARG A 228 -7.02 -13.79 -14.98
N VAL A 229 -8.28 -14.18 -15.11
CA VAL A 229 -9.42 -13.54 -14.44
C VAL A 229 -9.83 -14.38 -13.24
N TYR A 230 -9.63 -13.84 -12.04
CA TYR A 230 -10.16 -14.44 -10.82
C TYR A 230 -11.56 -13.89 -10.57
N LEU A 231 -12.52 -14.77 -10.33
CA LEU A 231 -13.89 -14.41 -9.97
C LEU A 231 -14.17 -14.87 -8.54
N PHE A 232 -14.43 -13.90 -7.67
CA PHE A 232 -14.89 -14.17 -6.31
C PHE A 232 -16.36 -13.77 -6.24
N ALA A 233 -17.25 -14.75 -6.28
CA ALA A 233 -18.68 -14.56 -6.08
C ALA A 233 -18.98 -14.47 -4.59
N LEU A 234 -19.70 -13.42 -4.20
CA LEU A 234 -19.95 -13.07 -2.81
C LEU A 234 -21.45 -13.25 -2.55
N GLY A 235 -21.87 -14.51 -2.59
CA GLY A 235 -23.27 -14.90 -2.49
C GLY A 235 -23.73 -15.01 -1.04
N ARG A 236 -24.70 -14.15 -0.68
CA ARG A 236 -25.54 -14.18 0.53
C ARG A 236 -24.80 -14.08 1.87
N GLY A 237 -24.64 -12.82 2.29
CA GLY A 237 -24.47 -12.37 3.67
C GLY A 237 -23.78 -13.33 4.64
N ILE A 238 -22.46 -13.27 4.68
CA ILE A 238 -21.64 -13.25 5.90
C ILE A 238 -20.29 -12.68 5.44
N TYR A 239 -19.97 -11.46 5.84
CA TYR A 239 -18.57 -11.10 6.06
C TYR A 239 -18.37 -11.05 7.56
N TYR A 240 -17.32 -11.71 8.03
CA TYR A 240 -16.89 -11.60 9.41
C TYR A 240 -16.60 -10.13 9.71
N PHE A 241 -17.55 -9.47 10.38
CA PHE A 241 -17.29 -8.28 11.15
C PHE A 241 -16.33 -8.69 12.26
N PHE A 242 -15.03 -8.46 12.06
CA PHE A 242 -14.17 -8.28 13.22
C PHE A 242 -14.34 -6.81 13.61
N HIS A 243 -15.03 -6.60 14.74
CA HIS A 243 -15.01 -5.36 15.51
C HIS A 243 -13.64 -5.18 16.14
#